data_AF-N1W7J9-F1
#
_entry.id   AF-N1W7J9-F1
#
_cell.length_a   1.000
_cell.length_b   1.000
_cell.length_c   1.000
_cell.angle_alpha   90.00
_cell.angle_beta   90.00
_cell.angle_gamma   90.00
#
_symmetry.space_group_name_H-M   'P 1'
#
loop_
_entity.id
_entity.type
_entity.pdbx_description
1 polymer ?
#
loop_
_entity_poly.entity_id
_entity_poly.type
_entity_poly.pdbx_seq_one_letter_code
_entity_poly.pdbx_strand_id
1 'polypeptide(L)'
;MDIDLGSGMDGTMAAKEILLLHSIPLVFLSSHTEAEIINRTESITSYGYILKTSGEIVLIASIKMALRLFESNQKQTEAQELFEKAFIVSPIAMSLHDTSNQFQFVNVNPAFEKLIGYEKKEIIGKTSLDLNMYVNNADSAEIRKRFLADGKLTGPNISKLCFLGYFQNFPPN
;
A
#
# COMPACT_ATOMS: atom_id res chain seq x y z
N MET A 1 -19.89 14.62 -15.53
CA MET A 1 -21.23 14.49 -14.95
C MET A 1 -21.74 15.89 -14.67
N ASP A 2 -22.85 16.30 -15.29
CA ASP A 2 -23.52 17.54 -14.88
C ASP A 2 -24.09 17.34 -13.47
N ILE A 3 -23.88 18.28 -12.57
CA ILE A 3 -24.42 18.21 -11.20
C ILE A 3 -25.93 18.40 -11.21
N ASP A 4 -26.45 19.26 -12.06
CA ASP A 4 -27.89 19.52 -12.16
C ASP A 4 -28.49 18.78 -13.36
N LEU A 5 -29.16 17.66 -13.08
CA LEU A 5 -29.86 16.85 -14.08
C LEU A 5 -31.37 17.18 -14.13
N GLY A 6 -31.85 18.16 -13.35
CA GLY A 6 -33.26 18.51 -13.21
C GLY A 6 -34.00 17.72 -12.12
N SER A 7 -35.32 17.54 -12.28
CA SER A 7 -36.17 16.93 -11.26
C SER A 7 -35.97 15.41 -11.17
N GLY A 8 -35.69 14.91 -9.96
CA GLY A 8 -35.69 13.48 -9.64
C GLY A 8 -34.39 13.02 -8.99
N MET A 9 -33.29 13.05 -9.75
CA MET A 9 -31.96 12.64 -9.31
C MET A 9 -30.97 13.72 -9.71
N ASP A 10 -30.08 14.11 -8.80
CA ASP A 10 -28.97 15.00 -9.13
C ASP A 10 -27.74 14.22 -9.64
N GLY A 11 -26.80 14.93 -10.26
CA GLY A 11 -25.58 14.34 -10.80
C GLY A 11 -24.70 13.67 -9.76
N THR A 12 -24.79 14.06 -8.49
CA THR A 12 -23.98 13.47 -7.41
C THR A 12 -24.51 12.08 -7.04
N MET A 13 -25.84 11.92 -7.00
CA MET A 13 -26.49 10.62 -6.83
C MET A 13 -26.20 9.71 -8.02
N ALA A 14 -26.34 10.21 -9.25
CA ALA A 14 -26.01 9.46 -10.46
C ALA A 14 -24.53 9.02 -10.48
N ALA A 15 -23.60 9.92 -10.11
CA ALA A 15 -22.18 9.61 -10.02
C ALA A 15 -21.91 8.48 -9.02
N LYS A 16 -22.55 8.50 -7.85
CA LYS A 16 -22.42 7.44 -6.85
C LYS A 16 -22.87 6.08 -7.40
N GLU A 17 -24.01 6.03 -8.07
CA GLU A 17 -24.51 4.79 -8.67
C GLU A 17 -23.59 4.25 -9.77
N ILE A 18 -23.07 5.13 -10.63
CA ILE A 18 -22.12 4.75 -11.68
C ILE A 18 -20.84 4.17 -11.08
N LEU A 19 -20.27 4.84 -10.07
CA LEU A 19 -19.00 4.44 -9.45
C LEU A 19 -19.11 3.15 -8.62
N LEU A 20 -20.31 2.73 -8.22
CA LEU A 20 -20.53 1.42 -7.59
C LEU A 20 -20.32 0.24 -8.56
N LEU A 21 -20.57 0.46 -9.85
CA LEU A 21 -20.55 -0.58 -10.88
C LEU A 21 -19.38 -0.44 -11.85
N HIS A 22 -18.82 0.76 -11.97
CA HIS A 22 -17.81 1.10 -12.96
C HIS A 22 -16.66 1.87 -12.34
N SER A 23 -15.45 1.36 -12.53
CA SER A 23 -14.21 2.09 -12.23
C SER A 23 -13.86 2.99 -13.40
N ILE A 24 -14.31 4.25 -13.37
CA ILE A 24 -14.02 5.25 -14.40
C ILE A 24 -13.66 6.60 -13.78
N PRO A 25 -12.83 7.43 -14.45
CA PRO A 25 -12.56 8.79 -14.01
C PRO A 25 -13.82 9.64 -14.19
N LEU A 26 -14.37 10.12 -13.08
CA LEU A 26 -15.53 11.00 -13.06
C LEU A 26 -15.14 12.43 -12.71
N VAL A 27 -15.57 13.38 -13.54
CA VAL A 27 -15.39 14.82 -13.32
C VAL A 27 -16.76 15.48 -13.34
N PHE A 28 -17.02 16.36 -12.37
CA PHE A 28 -18.27 17.12 -12.31
C PHE A 28 -18.20 18.39 -13.15
N LEU A 29 -19.30 18.73 -13.80
CA LEU A 29 -19.49 19.93 -14.60
C LEU A 29 -20.57 20.77 -13.93
N SER A 30 -20.24 22.01 -13.56
CA SER A 30 -21.02 22.81 -12.62
C SER A 30 -21.21 24.27 -13.07
N SER A 31 -22.36 24.85 -12.78
CA SER A 31 -22.62 26.28 -12.87
C SER A 31 -22.21 26.95 -11.56
N HIS A 32 -21.58 28.13 -11.59
CA HIS A 32 -20.93 28.86 -10.49
C HIS A 32 -21.60 28.84 -9.08
N THR A 33 -22.91 28.61 -8.99
CA THR A 33 -23.69 28.50 -7.74
C THR A 33 -23.51 27.20 -6.97
N GLU A 34 -23.02 26.12 -7.58
CA GLU A 34 -22.84 24.83 -6.89
C GLU A 34 -21.41 24.65 -6.33
N ALA A 35 -20.55 25.66 -6.47
CA ALA A 35 -19.23 25.66 -5.82
C ALA A 35 -19.32 25.71 -4.28
N GLU A 36 -20.47 26.08 -3.71
CA GLU A 36 -20.73 25.94 -2.27
C GLU A 36 -21.10 24.49 -1.87
N ILE A 37 -21.41 23.62 -2.85
CA ILE A 37 -21.70 22.19 -2.63
C ILE A 37 -20.40 21.37 -2.46
N ILE A 38 -19.22 21.97 -2.67
CA ILE A 38 -17.88 21.34 -2.50
C ILE A 38 -17.74 20.62 -1.14
N ASN A 39 -18.42 21.08 -0.08
CA ASN A 39 -18.37 20.46 1.25
C ASN A 39 -19.43 19.37 1.50
N ARG A 40 -20.48 19.24 0.67
CA ARG A 40 -21.50 18.18 0.81
C ARG A 40 -21.11 16.89 0.09
N THR A 41 -20.07 16.92 -0.74
CA THR A 41 -19.67 15.84 -1.65
C THR A 41 -18.23 15.33 -1.45
N GLU A 42 -17.61 15.58 -0.29
CA GLU A 42 -16.32 14.95 0.07
C GLU A 42 -16.39 13.40 0.07
N SER A 43 -17.61 12.84 0.12
CA SER A 43 -17.85 11.40 0.12
C SER A 43 -17.82 10.73 -1.26
N ILE A 44 -17.80 11.50 -2.36
CA ILE A 44 -17.77 10.94 -3.71
C ILE A 44 -16.36 11.10 -4.27
N THR A 45 -15.73 9.97 -4.60
CA THR A 45 -14.43 9.90 -5.29
C THR A 45 -14.53 10.48 -6.70
N SER A 46 -14.49 11.81 -6.79
CA SER A 46 -14.39 12.54 -8.06
C SER A 46 -12.96 12.96 -8.34
N TYR A 47 -12.60 13.03 -9.62
CA TYR A 47 -11.28 13.42 -10.11
C TYR A 47 -11.19 14.93 -10.41
N GLY A 48 -12.26 15.68 -10.14
CA GLY A 48 -12.26 17.14 -10.25
C GLY A 48 -13.64 17.73 -10.54
N TYR A 49 -13.65 19.07 -10.55
CA TYR A 49 -14.81 19.90 -10.88
C TYR A 49 -14.41 20.89 -11.98
N ILE A 50 -15.32 21.10 -12.94
CA ILE A 50 -15.13 22.02 -14.06
C ILE A 50 -16.34 22.96 -14.10
N LEU A 51 -16.11 24.27 -14.21
CA LEU A 51 -17.20 25.20 -14.43
C LEU A 51 -17.71 25.11 -15.87
N LYS A 52 -19.03 25.10 -16.07
CA LYS A 52 -19.68 25.11 -17.39
C LYS A 52 -19.25 26.30 -18.25
N THR A 53 -18.91 27.42 -17.60
CA THR A 53 -18.43 28.65 -18.24
C THR A 53 -16.94 28.63 -18.57
N SER A 54 -16.22 27.55 -18.23
CA SER A 54 -14.80 27.43 -18.54
C SER A 54 -14.59 27.35 -20.05
N GLY A 55 -13.55 28.02 -20.55
CA GLY A 55 -13.14 27.88 -21.94
C GLY A 55 -12.66 26.46 -22.27
N GLU A 56 -12.70 26.12 -23.56
CA GLU A 56 -12.32 24.79 -24.09
C GLU A 56 -10.95 24.30 -23.60
N ILE A 57 -9.96 25.20 -23.51
CA ILE A 57 -8.61 24.88 -23.05
C ILE A 57 -8.64 24.30 -21.63
N VAL A 58 -9.42 24.90 -20.74
CA VAL A 58 -9.55 24.46 -19.34
C VAL A 58 -10.26 23.11 -19.30
N LEU A 59 -11.35 22.95 -20.05
CA LEU A 59 -12.09 21.69 -20.13
C LEU A 59 -11.19 20.53 -20.59
N ILE A 60 -10.43 20.72 -21.67
CA ILE A 60 -9.50 19.71 -22.20
C ILE A 60 -8.39 19.40 -21.18
N ALA A 61 -7.81 20.42 -20.55
CA ALA A 61 -6.75 20.22 -19.55
C ALA A 61 -7.26 19.42 -18.35
N SER A 62 -8.44 19.77 -17.81
CA SER A 62 -9.06 19.09 -16.68
C SER A 62 -9.41 17.64 -16.99
N ILE A 63 -9.97 17.34 -18.17
CA ILE A 63 -10.25 15.97 -18.60
C ILE A 63 -8.95 15.16 -18.72
N LYS A 64 -7.90 15.73 -19.34
CA LYS A 64 -6.59 15.07 -19.44
C LYS A 64 -5.97 14.80 -18.08
N MET A 65 -6.08 15.73 -17.14
CA MET A 65 -5.59 15.55 -15.78
C MET A 65 -6.33 14.44 -15.05
N ALA A 66 -7.67 14.40 -15.15
CA ALA A 66 -8.48 13.36 -14.54
C ALA A 66 -8.13 11.95 -15.06
N LEU A 67 -7.98 11.81 -16.38
CA LEU A 67 -7.54 10.55 -17.00
C LEU A 67 -6.16 10.12 -16.50
N ARG A 68 -5.18 11.03 -16.49
CA ARG A 68 -3.82 10.73 -16.01
C ARG A 68 -3.78 10.32 -14.54
N LEU A 69 -4.54 11.02 -13.69
CA LEU A 69 -4.61 10.71 -12.27
C LEU A 69 -5.25 9.35 -12.03
N PHE A 70 -6.32 9.04 -12.79
CA PHE A 70 -6.98 7.74 -12.72
C PHE A 70 -6.05 6.59 -13.14
N GLU A 71 -5.36 6.73 -14.28
CA GLU A 71 -4.38 5.73 -14.74
C GLU A 71 -3.23 5.54 -13.74
N SER A 72 -2.73 6.64 -13.14
CA SER A 72 -1.67 6.56 -12.14
C SER A 72 -2.13 5.80 -10.89
N ASN A 73 -3.35 6.08 -10.42
CA ASN A 73 -3.92 5.39 -9.25
C ASN A 73 -4.20 3.91 -9.54
N GLN A 74 -4.69 3.58 -10.74
CA GLN A 74 -4.88 2.19 -11.16
C GLN A 74 -3.55 1.43 -11.18
N LYS A 75 -2.51 1.99 -11.82
CA LYS A 75 -1.18 1.37 -11.85
C LYS A 75 -0.59 1.15 -10.46
N GLN A 76 -0.77 2.12 -9.56
CA GLN A 76 -0.32 1.97 -8.18
C GLN A 76 -1.06 0.84 -7.45
N THR A 77 -2.39 0.77 -7.63
CA THR A 77 -3.23 -0.27 -7.03
C THR A 77 -2.86 -1.65 -7.58
N GLU A 78 -2.74 -1.80 -8.90
CA GLU A 78 -2.34 -3.05 -9.55
C GLU A 78 -0.95 -3.52 -9.10
N ALA A 79 0.02 -2.60 -9.03
CA ALA A 79 1.37 -2.92 -8.56
C ALA A 79 1.37 -3.37 -7.09
N GLN A 80 0.58 -2.70 -6.24
CA GLN A 80 0.42 -3.08 -4.83
C GLN A 80 -0.22 -4.45 -4.70
N GLU A 81 -1.31 -4.71 -5.42
CA GLU A 81 -1.97 -6.02 -5.41
C GLU A 81 -1.06 -7.13 -5.91
N LEU A 82 -0.32 -6.89 -6.99
CA LEU A 82 0.62 -7.87 -7.54
C LEU A 82 1.74 -8.17 -6.54
N PHE A 83 2.29 -7.13 -5.91
CA PHE A 83 3.28 -7.29 -4.86
C PHE A 83 2.73 -8.10 -3.68
N GLU A 84 1.55 -7.75 -3.16
CA GLU A 84 0.90 -8.47 -2.05
C GLU A 84 0.64 -9.92 -2.39
N LYS A 85 0.07 -10.20 -3.57
CA LYS A 85 -0.17 -11.56 -4.05
C LYS A 85 1.14 -12.34 -4.13
N ALA A 86 2.16 -11.80 -4.81
CA ALA A 86 3.47 -12.45 -4.94
C ALA A 86 4.15 -12.69 -3.59
N PHE A 87 4.08 -11.71 -2.67
CA PHE A 87 4.64 -11.80 -1.33
C PHE A 87 3.97 -12.91 -0.51
N ILE A 88 2.64 -12.97 -0.51
CA ILE A 88 1.85 -13.93 0.27
C ILE A 88 1.95 -15.35 -0.28
N VAL A 89 1.88 -15.54 -1.60
CA VAL A 89 1.89 -16.89 -2.21
C VAL A 89 3.30 -17.47 -2.36
N SER A 90 4.34 -16.67 -2.20
CA SER A 90 5.72 -17.14 -2.33
C SER A 90 6.03 -18.25 -1.32
N PRO A 91 6.64 -19.36 -1.76
CA PRO A 91 7.05 -20.45 -0.87
C PRO A 91 8.34 -20.11 -0.09
N ILE A 92 8.99 -18.99 -0.39
CA ILE A 92 10.21 -18.54 0.28
C ILE A 92 9.83 -17.66 1.46
N ALA A 93 10.43 -17.91 2.63
CA ALA A 93 10.26 -17.08 3.81
C ALA A 93 10.77 -15.65 3.55
N MET A 94 9.88 -14.67 3.69
CA MET A 94 10.16 -13.25 3.45
C MET A 94 9.65 -12.39 4.60
N SER A 95 10.44 -11.38 4.94
CA SER A 95 10.11 -10.35 5.92
C SER A 95 10.44 -8.97 5.37
N LEU A 96 9.67 -7.97 5.80
CA LEU A 96 9.91 -6.55 5.57
C LEU A 96 10.22 -5.88 6.89
N HIS A 97 11.21 -5.00 6.89
CA HIS A 97 11.71 -4.33 8.09
C HIS A 97 11.69 -2.81 7.91
N ASP A 98 11.33 -2.09 8.97
CA ASP A 98 11.48 -0.64 9.04
C ASP A 98 12.90 -0.28 9.47
N THR A 99 13.72 0.15 8.51
CA THR A 99 15.11 0.52 8.75
C THR A 99 15.26 1.80 9.57
N SER A 100 14.23 2.65 9.62
CA SER A 100 14.22 3.88 10.42
C SER A 100 13.90 3.60 11.89
N ASN A 101 13.19 2.52 12.17
CA ASN A 101 12.77 2.13 13.51
C ASN A 101 13.40 0.80 13.94
N GLN A 102 14.72 0.82 14.14
CA GLN A 102 15.50 -0.31 14.68
C GLN A 102 15.30 -1.66 13.97
N PHE A 103 14.95 -1.67 12.67
CA PHE A 103 14.68 -2.88 11.89
C PHE A 103 13.50 -3.71 12.40
N GLN A 104 12.49 -3.06 12.99
CA GLN A 104 11.26 -3.72 13.38
C GLN A 104 10.57 -4.38 12.18
N PHE A 105 9.98 -5.56 12.39
CA PHE A 105 9.18 -6.23 11.38
C PHE A 105 7.93 -5.42 11.05
N VAL A 106 7.78 -5.04 9.78
CA VAL A 106 6.58 -4.38 9.25
C VAL A 106 5.62 -5.40 8.65
N ASN A 107 6.16 -6.44 8.02
CA ASN A 107 5.36 -7.51 7.42
C ASN A 107 6.16 -8.81 7.33
N VAL A 108 5.46 -9.93 7.29
CA VAL A 108 6.01 -11.27 7.05
C VAL A 108 5.02 -12.06 6.20
N ASN A 109 5.52 -12.96 5.35
CA ASN A 109 4.66 -13.84 4.57
C ASN A 109 4.39 -15.17 5.31
N PRO A 110 3.39 -15.96 4.88
CA PRO A 110 3.06 -17.23 5.54
C PRO A 110 4.20 -18.25 5.57
N ALA A 111 5.08 -18.24 4.58
CA ALA A 111 6.26 -19.10 4.57
C ALA A 111 7.24 -18.73 5.70
N PHE A 112 7.37 -17.44 6.02
CA PHE A 112 8.17 -16.97 7.15
C PHE A 112 7.55 -17.42 8.48
N GLU A 113 6.25 -17.19 8.70
CA GLU A 113 5.54 -17.65 9.92
C GLU A 113 5.77 -19.14 10.18
N LYS A 114 5.61 -19.98 9.16
CA LYS A 114 5.85 -21.44 9.25
C LYS A 114 7.30 -21.78 9.60
N LEU A 115 8.25 -21.02 9.08
CA LEU A 115 9.67 -21.29 9.26
C LEU A 115 10.13 -20.94 10.69
N ILE A 116 9.60 -19.87 11.28
CA ILE A 116 10.00 -19.42 12.62
C ILE A 116 9.03 -19.86 13.73
N GLY A 117 7.81 -20.30 13.40
CA GLY A 117 6.83 -20.81 14.35
C GLY A 117 6.04 -19.75 15.12
N TYR A 118 6.10 -18.48 14.72
CA TYR A 118 5.27 -17.40 15.26
C TYR A 118 4.25 -16.91 14.24
N GLU A 119 3.11 -16.44 14.73
CA GLU A 119 2.13 -15.75 13.91
C GLU A 119 2.55 -14.30 13.66
N LYS A 120 2.13 -13.75 12.52
CA LYS A 120 2.40 -12.38 12.07
C LYS A 120 2.08 -11.36 13.17
N LYS A 121 0.94 -11.51 13.85
CA LYS A 121 0.51 -10.62 14.96
C LYS A 121 1.50 -10.59 16.13
N GLU A 122 2.27 -11.65 16.32
CA GLU A 122 3.28 -11.78 17.36
C GLU A 122 4.64 -11.23 16.91
N ILE A 123 4.83 -11.03 15.61
CA ILE A 123 6.08 -10.60 14.98
C ILE A 123 6.09 -9.10 14.69
N ILE A 124 4.98 -8.53 14.18
CA ILE A 124 4.94 -7.14 13.73
C ILE A 124 5.27 -6.16 14.89
N GLY A 125 6.10 -5.17 14.59
CA GLY A 125 6.56 -4.15 15.54
C GLY A 125 7.68 -4.62 16.48
N LYS A 126 8.07 -5.90 16.42
CA LYS A 126 9.22 -6.42 17.17
C LYS A 126 10.47 -6.38 16.32
N THR A 127 11.63 -6.42 16.96
CA THR A 127 12.91 -6.64 16.32
C THR A 127 13.26 -8.13 16.33
N SER A 128 14.23 -8.53 15.48
CA SER A 128 14.79 -9.88 15.52
C SER A 128 15.43 -10.25 16.88
N LEU A 129 15.80 -9.26 17.70
CA LEU A 129 16.31 -9.47 19.06
C LEU A 129 15.18 -9.83 20.03
N ASP A 130 14.04 -9.14 19.95
CA ASP A 130 12.86 -9.41 20.79
C ASP A 130 12.30 -10.83 20.55
N LEU A 131 12.55 -11.39 19.36
CA LEU A 131 12.16 -12.73 18.96
C LEU A 131 13.26 -13.79 19.15
N ASN A 132 14.40 -13.41 19.75
CA ASN A 132 15.57 -14.27 19.98
C ASN A 132 16.03 -15.04 18.73
N MET A 133 16.07 -14.36 17.58
CA MET A 133 16.41 -15.01 16.29
C MET A 133 17.91 -15.23 16.07
N TYR A 134 18.78 -14.64 16.90
CA TYR A 134 20.23 -14.76 16.79
C TYR A 134 20.80 -15.66 17.88
N VAL A 135 21.81 -16.48 17.54
CA VAL A 135 22.59 -17.23 18.54
C VAL A 135 23.40 -16.28 19.42
N ASN A 136 23.95 -15.22 18.82
CA ASN A 136 24.70 -14.19 19.50
C ASN A 136 24.17 -12.80 19.13
N ASN A 137 23.77 -12.01 20.11
CA ASN A 137 23.21 -10.67 19.90
C ASN A 137 24.20 -9.70 19.20
N ALA A 138 25.51 -9.94 19.30
CA ALA A 138 26.52 -9.18 18.57
C ALA A 138 26.38 -9.31 17.04
N ASP A 139 25.87 -10.45 16.56
CA ASP A 139 25.66 -10.72 15.13
C ASP A 139 24.59 -9.78 14.55
N SER A 140 23.57 -9.49 15.35
CA SER A 140 22.48 -8.59 14.97
C SER A 140 22.98 -7.16 14.68
N ALA A 141 23.90 -6.66 15.49
CA ALA A 141 24.46 -5.31 15.33
C ALA A 141 25.36 -5.21 14.09
N GLU A 142 26.20 -6.21 13.85
CA GLU A 142 27.08 -6.25 12.68
C GLU A 142 26.30 -6.41 11.37
N ILE A 143 25.26 -7.25 11.35
CA ILE A 143 24.35 -7.41 10.21
C ILE A 143 23.68 -6.07 9.87
N ARG A 144 23.13 -5.37 10.86
CA ARG A 144 22.52 -4.04 10.65
C ARG A 144 23.53 -3.04 10.10
N LYS A 145 24.73 -2.98 10.69
CA LYS A 145 25.79 -2.07 10.25
C LYS A 145 26.17 -2.30 8.78
N ARG A 146 26.35 -3.57 8.40
CA ARG A 146 26.66 -3.94 7.01
C ARG A 146 25.52 -3.64 6.05
N PHE A 147 24.27 -3.90 6.46
CA PHE A 147 23.10 -3.53 5.65
C PHE A 147 23.04 -2.03 5.41
N LEU A 148 23.25 -1.21 6.45
CA LEU A 148 23.22 0.25 6.33
C LEU A 148 24.36 0.81 5.45
N ALA A 149 25.50 0.13 5.40
CA ALA A 149 26.62 0.53 4.54
C ALA A 149 26.42 0.11 3.07
N ASP A 150 25.98 -1.13 2.84
CA ASP A 150 25.99 -1.75 1.51
C ASP A 150 24.62 -1.73 0.82
N GLY A 151 23.54 -1.43 1.56
CA GLY A 151 22.15 -1.48 1.10
C GLY A 151 21.63 -2.90 0.79
N LYS A 152 22.49 -3.91 0.90
CA LYS A 152 22.16 -5.32 0.66
C LYS A 152 23.03 -6.24 1.50
N LEU A 153 22.51 -7.43 1.75
CA LEU A 153 23.16 -8.48 2.50
C LEU A 153 23.02 -9.79 1.73
N THR A 154 24.13 -10.35 1.25
CA THR A 154 24.13 -11.59 0.47
C THR A 154 25.22 -12.53 0.94
N GLY A 155 24.94 -13.83 0.97
CA GLY A 155 25.94 -14.89 1.15
C GLY A 155 25.61 -15.89 2.26
N PRO A 156 26.25 -17.07 2.23
CA PRO A 156 25.94 -18.22 3.08
C PRO A 156 26.15 -17.99 4.59
N ASN A 157 26.95 -16.98 4.96
CA ASN A 157 27.20 -16.65 6.36
C ASN A 157 26.01 -15.92 7.03
N ILE A 158 25.10 -15.32 6.26
CA ILE A 158 23.93 -14.60 6.81
C ILE A 158 22.86 -15.59 7.25
N SER A 159 22.67 -16.65 6.46
CA SER A 159 21.79 -17.78 6.80
C SER A 159 22.21 -18.47 8.10
N LYS A 160 23.52 -18.60 8.35
CA LYS A 160 24.05 -19.16 9.59
C LYS A 160 23.79 -18.29 10.82
N LEU A 161 23.84 -16.96 10.67
CA LEU A 161 23.65 -16.02 11.77
C LEU A 161 22.17 -15.94 12.21
N CYS A 162 21.22 -16.13 11.29
CA CYS A 162 19.77 -16.01 11.57
C CYS A 162 19.02 -17.33 11.84
N PHE A 163 19.52 -18.50 11.41
CA PHE A 163 18.75 -19.76 11.49
C PHE A 163 19.33 -20.84 12.41
N LEU A 164 20.63 -20.82 12.73
CA LEU A 164 21.24 -21.91 13.51
C LEU A 164 20.85 -21.92 14.99
N GLY A 165 20.34 -20.82 15.55
CA GLY A 165 19.88 -20.77 16.95
C GLY A 165 18.46 -21.27 17.19
N TYR A 166 17.64 -21.32 16.14
CA TYR A 166 16.22 -21.64 16.24
C TYR A 166 15.94 -23.15 16.25
N PHE A 167 16.66 -23.91 15.43
CA PHE A 167 16.50 -25.38 15.36
C PHE A 167 17.11 -26.15 16.55
N GLN A 168 17.88 -25.49 17.41
CA GLN A 168 18.47 -26.14 18.60
C GLN A 168 17.61 -26.00 19.88
N ASN A 169 16.57 -25.16 19.88
CA ASN A 169 15.81 -24.80 21.08
C ASN A 169 14.35 -25.31 21.11
N PHE A 170 13.93 -26.17 20.17
CA PHE A 170 12.66 -26.89 20.28
C PHE A 170 12.87 -28.24 20.99
N PRO A 171 12.00 -28.63 21.93
CA PRO A 171 11.92 -30.03 22.34
C PRO A 171 11.50 -30.87 21.12
N PRO A 172 12.03 -32.09 20.96
CA PRO A 172 11.53 -33.00 19.94
C PRO A 172 10.05 -33.25 20.23
N ASN A 173 9.20 -33.10 19.21
CA ASN A 173 7.86 -33.69 19.24
C ASN A 173 7.94 -35.19 19.53
#